data_AF-A0A7L3FFQ0-F1
#
_entry.id   AF-A0A7L3FFQ0-F1
#
_cell.length_a   1.000
_cell.length_b   1.000
_cell.length_c   1.000
_cell.angle_alpha   90.00
_cell.angle_beta   90.00
_cell.angle_gamma   90.00
#
_symmetry.space_group_name_H-M   'P 1'
#
loop_
_entity.id
_entity.type
_entity.pdbx_description
1 polymer ?
#
loop_
_entity_poly.entity_id
_entity_poly.type
_entity_poly.pdbx_seq_one_letter_code
_entity_poly.pdbx_strand_id
1 'polypeptide(L)'
;LKDGEVRDQETERGSIVPNSDGTYYTWVSIEAHPGEQDKYRCRVEHASLAEPGVFVWEPESNPLTIVLGVVVPLVILAVIGFIIWKRRSGK
;
A
#
# COMPACT_ATOMS: atom_id res chain seq x y z
N LEU A 1 -8.86 11.52 9.48
CA LEU A 1 -8.74 12.95 9.11
C LEU A 1 -8.90 13.09 7.61
N LYS A 2 -9.54 14.16 7.15
CA LYS A 2 -9.55 14.59 5.75
C LYS A 2 -9.09 16.05 5.73
N ASP A 3 -8.04 16.37 4.98
CA ASP A 3 -7.48 17.73 4.91
C ASP A 3 -7.15 18.34 6.29
N GLY A 4 -6.80 17.50 7.27
CA GLY A 4 -6.49 17.90 8.65
C GLY A 4 -7.68 17.93 9.61
N GLU A 5 -8.92 17.80 9.11
CA GLU A 5 -10.12 17.80 9.94
C GLU A 5 -10.59 16.39 10.33
N VAL A 6 -11.17 16.27 11.53
CA VAL A 6 -11.78 15.03 12.03
C VAL A 6 -13.13 14.79 11.35
N ARG A 7 -13.39 13.55 10.93
CA ARG A 7 -14.59 13.15 10.15
C ARG A 7 -15.34 12.01 10.86
N ASP A 8 -15.59 12.15 12.15
CA ASP A 8 -16.15 11.08 12.99
C ASP A 8 -17.55 10.62 12.54
N GLN A 9 -18.40 11.53 12.03
CA GLN A 9 -19.75 11.17 11.56
C GLN A 9 -19.75 10.32 10.28
N GLU A 10 -18.71 10.42 9.47
CA GLU A 10 -18.55 9.68 8.21
C GLU A 10 -17.76 8.38 8.42
N THR A 11 -17.29 8.14 9.65
CA THR A 11 -16.40 7.03 9.97
C THR A 11 -17.15 5.92 10.68
N GLU A 12 -17.10 4.70 10.13
CA GLU A 12 -17.52 3.50 10.82
C GLU A 12 -16.43 3.02 11.77
N ARG A 13 -16.81 2.51 12.94
CA ARG A 13 -15.87 2.04 13.96
C ARG A 13 -16.24 0.66 14.46
N GLY A 14 -15.26 -0.25 14.42
CA GLY A 14 -15.37 -1.56 15.04
C GLY A 14 -15.21 -1.49 16.56
N SER A 15 -15.87 -2.39 17.29
CA SER A 15 -15.65 -2.57 18.72
C SER A 15 -14.19 -2.93 19.03
N ILE A 16 -13.79 -2.74 20.28
CA ILE A 16 -12.48 -3.17 20.78
C ILE A 16 -12.60 -4.65 21.20
N VAL A 17 -11.82 -5.52 20.56
CA VAL A 17 -11.88 -6.98 20.74
C VAL A 17 -10.53 -7.50 21.24
N PRO A 18 -10.49 -8.39 22.25
CA PRO A 18 -9.23 -8.97 22.73
C PRO A 18 -8.70 -10.05 21.80
N ASN A 19 -7.38 -10.11 21.66
CA ASN A 19 -6.64 -11.16 20.97
C ASN A 19 -6.14 -12.24 21.96
N SER A 20 -5.74 -13.41 21.45
CA SER A 20 -5.25 -14.52 22.28
C SER A 20 -3.90 -14.26 22.95
N ASP A 21 -3.13 -13.31 22.42
CA ASP A 21 -1.81 -12.91 22.91
C ASP A 21 -1.88 -11.82 24.00
N GLY A 22 -3.10 -11.42 24.41
CA GLY A 22 -3.33 -10.38 25.41
C GLY A 22 -3.35 -8.96 24.85
N THR A 23 -3.19 -8.78 23.53
CA THR A 23 -3.39 -7.48 22.86
C THR A 23 -4.87 -7.23 22.53
N TYR A 24 -5.18 -6.06 21.99
CA TYR A 24 -6.53 -5.68 21.57
C TYR A 24 -6.52 -5.22 20.10
N TYR A 25 -7.64 -5.44 19.42
CA TYR A 25 -7.88 -5.02 18.05
C TYR A 25 -9.10 -4.10 17.97
N THR A 26 -9.02 -3.07 17.14
CA THR A 26 -10.13 -2.18 16.76
C THR A 26 -9.80 -1.56 15.40
N TRP A 27 -10.79 -0.96 14.74
CA TRP A 27 -10.60 -0.35 13.43
C TRP A 27 -11.57 0.81 13.21
N VAL A 28 -11.20 1.65 12.25
CA VAL A 28 -12.04 2.71 11.69
C VAL A 28 -12.00 2.65 10.17
N SER A 29 -13.13 2.89 9.52
CA SER A 29 -13.25 2.92 8.06
C SER A 29 -14.03 4.15 7.63
N ILE A 30 -13.65 4.71 6.47
CA ILE A 30 -14.34 5.83 5.85
C ILE A 30 -14.42 5.57 4.34
N GLU A 31 -15.55 5.93 3.74
CA GLU A 31 -15.71 5.84 2.30
C GLU A 31 -14.97 7.01 1.62
N ALA A 32 -13.98 6.69 0.78
CA ALA A 32 -13.16 7.66 0.07
C ALA A 32 -13.43 7.61 -1.43
N HIS A 33 -13.60 8.79 -2.04
CA HIS A 33 -13.72 8.88 -3.49
C HIS A 33 -12.37 8.55 -4.17
N PRO A 34 -12.37 7.87 -5.33
CA PRO A 34 -11.15 7.61 -6.08
C PRO A 34 -10.39 8.91 -6.37
N GLY A 35 -9.08 8.91 -6.10
CA GLY A 35 -8.22 10.09 -6.31
C GLY A 35 -8.20 11.10 -5.16
N GLU A 36 -8.92 10.85 -4.07
CA GLU A 36 -8.81 11.66 -2.85
C GLU A 36 -7.97 11.00 -1.75
N GLN A 37 -7.34 9.84 -2.00
CA GLN A 37 -6.67 9.05 -0.96
C GLN A 37 -5.57 9.82 -0.22
N ASP A 38 -4.89 10.73 -0.92
CA ASP A 38 -3.83 11.59 -0.39
C ASP A 38 -4.32 12.64 0.62
N LYS A 39 -5.62 12.98 0.57
CA LYS A 39 -6.27 13.90 1.53
C LYS A 39 -6.55 13.23 2.88
N TYR A 40 -6.58 11.90 2.92
CA TYR A 40 -6.92 11.17 4.13
C TYR A 40 -5.69 10.79 4.94
N ARG A 41 -5.80 10.93 6.25
CA ARG A 41 -4.81 10.43 7.22
C ARG A 41 -5.52 9.71 8.37
N CYS A 42 -5.05 8.52 8.73
CA CYS A 42 -5.51 7.81 9.92
C CYS A 42 -4.71 8.30 11.13
N ARG A 43 -5.39 8.79 12.17
CA ARG A 43 -4.78 9.23 13.42
C ARG A 43 -5.11 8.23 14.52
N VAL A 44 -4.09 7.66 15.15
CA VAL A 44 -4.19 6.67 16.22
C VAL A 44 -3.65 7.27 17.51
N GLU A 45 -4.50 7.33 18.52
CA GLU A 45 -4.13 7.76 19.87
C GLU A 45 -4.16 6.54 20.79
N HIS A 46 -3.06 6.31 21.50
CA HIS A 46 -2.93 5.19 22.41
C HIS A 46 -1.98 5.57 23.55
N ALA A 47 -2.28 5.14 24.78
CA ALA A 47 -1.52 5.53 25.97
C ALA A 47 -0.04 5.11 25.95
N SER A 48 0.31 4.11 25.13
CA SER A 48 1.71 3.69 24.95
C SER A 48 2.51 4.59 24.01
N LEU A 49 1.86 5.53 23.31
CA LEU A 49 2.49 6.44 22.36
C LEU A 49 2.65 7.81 23.01
N ALA A 50 3.85 8.38 22.91
CA ALA A 50 4.11 9.74 23.39
C ALA A 50 3.38 10.81 22.55
N GLU A 51 3.22 10.54 21.25
CA GLU A 51 2.49 11.37 20.30
C GLU A 51 1.53 10.51 19.46
N PRO A 52 0.43 11.07 18.92
CA PRO A 52 -0.47 10.33 18.04
C PRO A 52 0.24 9.79 16.80
N GLY A 53 0.00 8.52 16.47
CA GLY A 53 0.44 7.95 15.20
C GLY A 53 -0.40 8.50 14.05
N VAL A 54 0.23 9.00 12.98
CA VAL A 54 -0.47 9.52 11.80
C VAL A 54 -0.03 8.76 10.56
N PHE A 55 -0.94 8.01 9.96
CA PHE A 55 -0.69 7.12 8.82
C PHE A 55 -1.35 7.67 7.56
N VAL A 56 -0.66 7.58 6.43
CA VAL A 56 -1.17 7.94 5.10
C VAL A 56 -1.77 6.71 4.43
N TRP A 57 -2.63 6.93 3.44
CA TRP A 57 -3.14 5.84 2.60
C TRP A 57 -2.00 5.24 1.76
N GLU A 58 -1.81 3.92 1.83
CA GLU A 58 -0.78 3.24 1.04
C GLU A 58 -1.21 3.17 -0.44
N PRO A 59 -0.37 3.57 -1.40
CA PRO A 59 -0.72 3.48 -2.81
C PRO A 59 -0.98 2.03 -3.22
N GLU A 60 -2.08 1.81 -3.93
CA GLU A 60 -2.41 0.52 -4.52
C GLU A 60 -1.29 0.08 -5.47
N SER A 61 -0.80 -1.14 -5.30
CA SER A 61 0.19 -1.70 -6.21
C SER A 61 -0.43 -1.88 -7.59
N ASN A 62 0.12 -1.22 -8.60
CA ASN A 62 -0.38 -1.33 -9.97
C ASN A 62 0.38 -2.45 -10.73
N PRO A 63 -0.22 -3.62 -10.97
CA PRO A 63 0.46 -4.74 -11.61
C PRO A 63 0.92 -4.40 -13.05
N LEU A 64 0.22 -3.50 -13.75
CA LEU A 64 0.63 -3.07 -15.09
C LEU A 64 1.94 -2.30 -15.07
N THR A 65 2.14 -1.44 -14.06
CA THR A 65 3.40 -0.71 -13.87
C THR A 65 4.55 -1.67 -13.62
N ILE A 66 4.32 -2.73 -12.84
CA ILE A 66 5.33 -3.78 -12.58
C ILE A 66 5.65 -4.55 -13.86
N VAL A 67 4.63 -4.94 -14.63
CA VAL A 67 4.82 -5.69 -15.88
C VAL A 67 5.61 -4.87 -16.91
N LEU A 68 5.23 -3.61 -17.13
CA LEU A 68 5.90 -2.74 -18.10
C LEU A 68 7.30 -2.32 -17.64
N GLY A 69 7.47 -1.99 -16.36
CA GLY A 69 8.72 -1.47 -15.82
C GLY A 69 9.78 -2.53 -15.53
N VAL A 70 9.36 -3.78 -15.27
CA VAL A 70 10.28 -4.85 -14.82
C VAL A 70 10.26 -6.05 -15.76
N VAL A 71 9.07 -6.63 -16.02
CA VAL A 71 8.99 -7.90 -16.74
C VAL A 71 9.39 -7.75 -18.21
N VAL A 72 8.84 -6.76 -18.90
CA VAL A 72 9.14 -6.49 -20.32
C VAL A 72 10.65 -6.30 -20.58
N PRO A 73 11.37 -5.41 -19.87
CA PRO A 73 12.80 -5.22 -20.11
C PRO A 73 13.63 -6.49 -19.81
N LEU A 74 13.29 -7.27 -18.78
CA LEU A 74 13.98 -8.53 -18.49
C LEU A 74 13.83 -9.55 -19.63
N VAL A 75 12.62 -9.67 -20.20
CA VAL A 75 12.37 -10.56 -21.35
C VAL A 75 13.17 -10.11 -22.57
N ILE A 76 13.22 -8.80 -22.86
CA ILE A 76 14.00 -8.25 -23.97
C ILE A 76 15.48 -8.59 -23.80
N LEU A 77 16.04 -8.38 -22.60
CA LEU A 77 17.45 -8.71 -22.31
C LEU A 77 17.73 -10.21 -22.47
N ALA A 78 16.84 -11.08 -22.01
CA ALA A 78 16.97 -12.51 -22.17
C ALA A 78 16.97 -12.94 -23.65
N VAL A 79 16.06 -12.37 -24.46
CA VAL A 79 15.98 -12.66 -25.90
C VAL A 79 17.24 -12.18 -26.61
N ILE A 80 17.72 -10.97 -26.33
CA ILE A 80 18.97 -10.44 -26.92
C ILE A 80 20.16 -11.33 -26.53
N GLY A 81 20.27 -11.69 -25.24
CA GLY A 81 21.30 -12.59 -24.74
C GLY A 81 21.29 -13.95 -25.44
N PHE A 82 20.10 -14.53 -25.62
CA PHE A 82 19.93 -15.80 -26.33
C PHE A 82 20.35 -15.72 -27.81
N ILE A 83 20.00 -14.63 -28.51
CA ILE A 83 20.40 -14.41 -29.91
C ILE A 83 21.92 -14.30 -30.02
N ILE A 84 22.57 -13.54 -29.14
CA ILE A 84 24.03 -13.39 -29.13
C ILE A 84 24.71 -14.73 -28.86
N TRP A 85 24.21 -15.49 -27.88
CA TRP A 85 24.74 -16.82 -27.56
C TRP A 85 24.67 -17.77 -28.76
N LYS A 86 23.51 -17.84 -29.43
CA LYS A 86 23.33 -18.67 -30.63
C LYS A 86 24.27 -18.26 -31.76
N ARG A 87 24.49 -16.95 -31.98
CA ARG A 87 25.42 -16.45 -33.01
C ARG A 87 26.88 -16.79 -32.70
N ARG A 88 27.28 -16.85 -31.43
CA ARG A 88 28.64 -17.24 -31.01
C ARG A 88 28.86 -18.75 -31.04
N SER A 89 27.83 -19.54 -30.75
CA SER A 89 27.93 -21.02 -30.72
C SER A 89 27.81 -21.66 -32.11
N GLY A 90 27.33 -20.93 -33.11
CA GLY A 90 27.23 -21.38 -34.51
C GLY A 90 28.43 -21.04 -35.39
N LYS A 91 29.53 -20.54 -34.79
CA LYS A 91 30.82 -20.29 -35.44
C LYS A 91 31.88 -21.14 -34.74
#